data_AF-A0A9W9CS53-F1
#
_entry.id   AF-A0A9W9CS53-F1
#
_cell.length_a   1.000
_cell.length_b   1.000
_cell.length_c   1.000
_cell.angle_alpha   90.00
_cell.angle_beta   90.00
_cell.angle_gamma   90.00
#
_symmetry.space_group_name_H-M   'P 1'
#
loop_
_entity.id
_entity.type
_entity.pdbx_description
1 polymer ?
#
loop_
_entity_poly.entity_id
_entity_poly.type
_entity_poly.pdbx_seq_one_letter_code
_entity_poly.pdbx_strand_id
1 'polypeptide(L)'
;MKRKNEEMQGELSNLRQLYDFLRLRPEQEAMEIMRRIRANPPNTSPSQRIQELADFMGELVSAEDIRQIQTCQLACESTLPPPTSLEAILHPSPSSAMGDSSTDPRLLSAKNWTTVTGDINILVDLFSAWTTREHSYFHYLDREAFLDDMASGRTEYCSELLVNALLASACFHSDAVKDRQKPFSETSMTTMFYKEARRLWDLEEGKDSLTKLQAGLCLFMVLGKYGRDKVGHTFLLEACRIGRDLGLFQSQPLEASWSRSSETQRKWENVRAVTAWALFNFQM
;
A
#
# COMPACT_ATOMS: atom_id res chain seq x y z
N MET A 1 22.56 33.54 -4.72
CA MET A 1 22.59 32.09 -4.43
C MET A 1 22.78 31.81 -2.94
N LYS A 2 23.81 32.35 -2.27
CA LYS A 2 24.08 32.09 -0.84
C LYS A 2 22.94 32.46 0.11
N ARG A 3 22.40 33.68 0.00
CA ARG A 3 21.26 34.16 0.82
C ARG A 3 20.00 33.27 0.73
N LYS A 4 19.68 32.80 -0.48
CA LYS A 4 18.51 31.93 -0.72
C LYS A 4 18.72 30.50 -0.20
N ASN A 5 19.97 30.07 -0.07
CA ASN A 5 20.33 28.79 0.54
C ASN A 5 20.20 28.86 2.07
N GLU A 6 20.69 29.96 2.67
CA GLU A 6 20.54 30.21 4.12
C GLU A 6 19.06 30.32 4.54
N GLU A 7 18.24 31.00 3.73
CA GLU A 7 16.79 31.11 3.94
C GLU A 7 16.09 29.73 3.87
N MET A 8 16.43 28.92 2.87
CA MET A 8 15.89 27.57 2.69
C MET A 8 16.32 26.61 3.81
N GLN A 9 17.55 26.74 4.32
CA GLN A 9 18.04 25.99 5.47
C GLN A 9 17.28 26.36 6.75
N GLY A 10 16.95 27.66 6.91
CA GLY A 10 16.11 28.13 8.00
C GLY A 10 14.70 27.55 7.95
N GLU A 11 14.06 27.57 6.78
CA GLU A 11 12.73 26.97 6.59
C GLU A 11 12.72 25.46 6.87
N LEU A 12 13.72 24.73 6.38
CA LEU A 12 13.87 23.29 6.64
C LEU A 12 14.06 22.99 8.14
N SER A 13 14.82 23.82 8.86
CA SER A 13 14.98 23.70 10.31
C SER A 13 13.65 23.87 11.04
N ASN A 14 12.87 24.88 10.66
CA ASN A 14 11.56 25.15 11.27
C ASN A 14 10.56 24.02 11.00
N LEU A 15 10.54 23.48 9.78
CA LEU A 15 9.68 22.36 9.42
C LEU A 15 10.05 21.07 10.17
N ARG A 16 11.35 20.81 10.36
CA ARG A 16 11.81 19.67 11.17
C ARG A 16 11.38 19.81 12.63
N GLN A 17 11.55 20.99 13.21
CA GLN A 17 11.10 21.25 14.58
C GLN A 17 9.60 21.05 14.75
N LEU A 18 8.79 21.52 13.79
CA LEU A 18 7.34 21.31 13.81
C LEU A 18 6.98 19.83 13.68
N TYR A 19 7.66 19.10 12.79
CA TYR A 19 7.45 17.67 12.62
C TYR A 19 7.77 16.89 13.91
N ASP A 20 8.92 17.14 14.52
CA ASP A 20 9.31 16.48 15.77
C ASP A 20 8.36 16.84 16.91
N PHE A 21 7.91 18.10 16.97
CA PHE A 21 6.91 18.54 17.94
C PHE A 21 5.59 17.77 17.80
N LEU A 22 5.06 17.62 16.59
CA LEU A 22 3.83 16.87 16.35
C LEU A 22 4.01 15.36 16.63
N ARG A 23 5.18 14.81 16.30
CA ARG A 23 5.49 13.39 16.47
C ARG A 23 5.59 12.96 17.94
N LEU A 24 6.14 13.83 18.80
CA LEU A 24 6.41 13.51 20.20
C LEU A 24 5.20 13.75 21.12
N ARG A 25 4.11 14.32 20.61
CA ARG A 25 2.91 14.64 21.39
C ARG A 25 1.90 13.49 21.37
N PRO A 26 1.08 13.34 22.43
CA PRO A 26 -0.05 12.42 22.44
C PRO A 26 -0.99 12.66 21.25
N GLU A 27 -1.56 11.59 20.70
CA GLU A 27 -2.39 11.63 19.48
C GLU A 27 -3.54 12.65 19.57
N GLN A 28 -4.16 12.78 20.75
CA GLN A 28 -5.27 13.71 20.98
C GLN A 28 -4.83 15.19 20.86
N GLU A 29 -3.62 15.51 21.31
CA GLU A 29 -3.06 16.87 21.22
C GLU A 29 -2.59 17.17 19.79
N ALA A 30 -1.90 16.21 19.15
CA ALA A 30 -1.48 16.33 17.75
C ALA A 30 -2.68 16.53 16.80
N MET A 31 -3.78 15.81 17.04
CA MET A 31 -5.01 15.93 16.25
C MET A 31 -5.70 17.27 16.43
N GLU A 32 -5.69 17.86 17.64
CA GLU A 32 -6.24 19.20 17.87
C GLU A 32 -5.40 20.28 17.19
N ILE A 33 -4.07 20.15 17.18
CA ILE A 33 -3.19 21.05 16.43
C ILE A 33 -3.52 20.98 14.93
N MET A 34 -3.62 19.77 14.37
CA MET A 34 -3.97 19.57 12.96
C MET A 34 -5.39 20.05 12.64
N ARG A 35 -6.34 19.96 13.58
CA ARG A 35 -7.69 20.50 13.44
C ARG A 35 -7.67 22.02 13.34
N ARG A 36 -6.88 22.70 14.19
CA ARG A 36 -6.74 24.16 14.18
C ARG A 36 -5.99 24.68 12.95
N ILE A 37 -4.98 23.96 12.46
CA ILE A 37 -4.31 24.28 11.19
C ILE A 37 -5.29 24.22 10.02
N ARG A 38 -6.13 23.18 9.98
CA ARG A 38 -7.15 22.98 8.94
C ARG A 38 -8.36 23.92 9.07
N ALA A 39 -8.65 24.41 10.27
CA ALA A 39 -9.70 25.39 10.48
C ALA A 39 -9.33 26.69 9.74
N ASN A 40 -10.22 27.12 8.84
CA ASN A 40 -10.06 28.35 8.08
C ASN A 40 -11.26 29.29 8.37
N PRO A 41 -11.27 29.98 9.51
CA PRO A 41 -12.38 30.83 9.87
C PRO A 41 -12.38 32.09 8.99
N PRO A 42 -13.53 32.50 8.43
CA PRO A 42 -13.61 33.55 7.41
C PRO A 42 -13.20 34.95 7.88
N ASN A 43 -13.05 35.17 9.20
CA ASN A 43 -12.82 36.49 9.80
C ASN A 43 -11.45 36.64 10.50
N THR A 44 -10.50 35.77 10.20
CA THR A 44 -9.17 35.76 10.84
C THR A 44 -8.07 35.91 9.81
N SER A 45 -7.19 36.89 9.99
CA SER A 45 -6.03 37.08 9.11
C SER A 45 -5.02 35.93 9.27
N PRO A 46 -4.22 35.61 8.23
CA PRO A 46 -3.19 34.57 8.32
C PRO A 46 -2.23 34.76 9.50
N SER A 47 -1.83 36.00 9.81
CA SER A 47 -0.94 36.32 10.93
C SER A 47 -1.58 36.06 12.28
N GLN A 48 -2.87 36.36 12.45
CA GLN A 48 -3.61 36.05 13.68
C GLN A 48 -3.73 34.54 13.90
N ARG A 49 -3.95 33.78 12.83
CA ARG A 49 -4.01 32.31 12.91
C ARG A 49 -2.68 31.70 13.34
N ILE A 50 -1.58 32.21 12.78
CA ILE A 50 -0.23 31.78 13.18
C ILE A 50 0.02 32.12 14.65
N GLN A 51 -0.40 33.29 15.10
CA GLN A 51 -0.26 33.69 16.50
C GLN A 51 -1.10 32.83 17.45
N GLU A 52 -2.37 32.58 17.14
CA GLU A 52 -3.24 31.71 17.94
C GLU A 52 -2.73 30.27 18.02
N LEU A 53 -2.16 29.75 16.93
CA LEU A 53 -1.49 28.45 16.92
C LEU A 53 -0.21 28.47 17.75
N ALA A 54 0.60 29.53 17.66
CA ALA A 54 1.83 29.67 18.43
C ALA A 54 1.54 29.81 19.93
N ASP A 55 0.51 30.55 20.31
CA ASP A 55 0.08 30.72 21.70
C ASP A 55 -0.44 29.40 22.27
N PHE A 56 -1.29 28.68 21.52
CA PHE A 56 -1.76 27.35 21.91
C PHE A 56 -0.62 26.32 22.02
N MET A 57 0.31 26.34 21.06
CA MET A 57 1.51 25.49 21.13
C MET A 57 2.40 25.88 22.33
N GLY A 58 2.48 27.16 22.67
CA GLY A 58 3.22 27.66 23.82
C GLY A 58 2.61 27.25 25.17
N GLU A 59 1.28 27.22 25.27
CA GLU A 59 0.55 26.71 26.45
C GLU A 59 0.79 25.20 26.68
N LEU A 60 1.04 24.46 25.61
CA LEU A 60 1.34 23.03 25.64
C LEU A 60 2.82 22.71 25.92
N VAL A 61 3.69 23.71 26.12
CA VAL A 61 5.12 23.50 26.39
C VAL A 61 5.37 23.63 27.90
N SER A 62 5.52 22.49 28.59
CA SER A 62 5.99 22.45 29.99
C SER A 62 7.52 22.57 30.07
N ALA A 63 8.06 23.06 31.19
CA ALA A 63 9.50 23.06 31.46
C ALA A 63 10.13 21.65 31.44
N GLU A 64 9.33 20.60 31.64
CA GLU A 64 9.75 19.19 31.52
C GLU A 64 9.95 18.77 30.04
N ASP A 65 9.16 19.32 29.11
CA ASP A 65 9.24 19.00 27.67
C ASP A 65 10.52 19.52 27.01
N ILE A 66 10.99 20.70 27.43
CA ILE A 66 12.22 21.31 26.90
C ILE A 66 13.44 20.45 27.24
N ARG A 67 13.44 19.82 28.43
CA ARG A 67 14.50 18.87 28.84
C ARG A 67 14.44 17.58 28.02
N GLN A 68 13.25 17.07 27.71
CA GLN A 68 13.09 15.89 26.86
C GLN A 68 13.65 16.12 25.44
N ILE A 69 13.37 17.29 24.86
CA ILE A 69 13.84 17.68 23.51
C ILE A 69 15.37 17.81 23.46
N GLN A 70 16.00 18.40 24.49
CA GLN A 70 17.47 18.52 24.56
C GLN A 70 18.16 17.18 24.85
N THR A 71 17.54 16.30 25.64
CA THR A 71 18.11 14.98 25.96
C THR A 71 18.05 14.04 24.73
N CYS A 72 17.02 14.15 23.89
CA CYS A 72 16.93 13.42 22.63
C CYS A 72 17.97 13.86 21.58
N GLN A 73 18.43 15.11 21.59
CA GLN A 73 19.46 15.59 20.66
C GLN A 73 20.85 14.97 20.92
N LEU A 74 21.16 14.59 22.16
CA LEU A 74 22.43 13.94 22.52
C LEU A 74 22.40 12.40 22.36
N ALA A 75 21.20 11.80 22.30
CA ALA A 75 21.03 10.36 22.08
C ALA A 75 20.93 9.97 20.59
N CYS A 76 20.83 10.94 19.67
CA CYS A 76 20.56 10.70 18.26
C CYS A 76 21.81 10.48 17.38
N GLU A 77 23.01 10.33 17.99
CA GLU A 77 24.23 9.96 17.25
C GLU A 77 24.59 8.47 17.33
N SER A 78 23.81 7.62 18.01
CA SER A 78 24.02 6.18 17.97
C SER A 78 22.75 5.41 17.60
N THR A 79 22.76 4.86 16.38
CA THR A 79 21.82 3.88 15.82
C THR A 79 20.39 4.38 15.62
N LEU A 80 20.20 5.16 14.54
CA LEU A 80 18.90 5.20 13.87
C LEU A 80 18.54 3.75 13.43
N PRO A 81 17.39 3.19 13.82
CA PRO A 81 16.90 1.97 13.18
C PRO A 81 16.65 2.26 11.70
N PRO A 82 16.97 1.31 10.80
CA PRO A 82 16.79 1.49 9.35
C PRO A 82 15.31 1.79 9.03
N PRO A 83 15.03 2.49 7.92
CA PRO A 83 13.67 2.88 7.54
C PRO A 83 12.75 1.65 7.60
N THR A 84 11.74 1.72 8.46
CA THR A 84 10.72 0.70 8.66
C THR A 84 10.04 0.43 7.32
N SER A 85 10.20 -0.77 6.76
CA SER A 85 9.46 -1.22 5.58
C SER A 85 7.96 -1.07 5.81
N LEU A 86 7.18 -0.75 4.77
CA LEU A 86 5.71 -0.77 4.84
C LEU A 86 5.20 -2.12 5.38
N GLU A 87 5.92 -3.20 5.08
CA GLU A 87 5.63 -4.55 5.57
C GLU A 87 5.66 -4.65 7.11
N ALA A 88 6.54 -3.90 7.77
CA ALA A 88 6.59 -3.84 9.24
C ALA A 88 5.42 -3.05 9.85
N ILE A 89 4.84 -2.12 9.08
CA ILE A 89 3.65 -1.36 9.46
C ILE A 89 2.40 -2.24 9.29
N LEU A 90 2.34 -3.01 8.21
CA LEU A 90 1.21 -3.91 7.90
C LEU A 90 1.18 -5.14 8.82
N HIS A 91 2.33 -5.63 9.25
CA HIS A 91 2.45 -6.82 10.09
C HIS A 91 3.36 -6.57 11.30
N PRO A 92 2.83 -6.00 12.39
CA PRO A 92 3.58 -5.83 13.64
C PRO A 92 3.71 -7.17 14.36
N SER A 93 4.64 -8.03 13.92
CA SER A 93 5.01 -9.27 14.61
C SER A 93 6.51 -9.32 14.92
N PRO A 94 6.91 -9.92 16.05
CA PRO A 94 8.27 -9.79 16.57
C PRO A 94 9.24 -10.72 15.84
N SER A 95 10.42 -10.18 15.54
CA SER A 95 11.63 -10.92 15.15
C SER A 95 11.66 -11.44 13.71
N SER A 96 12.22 -10.62 12.83
CA SER A 96 12.89 -11.08 11.61
C SER A 96 14.11 -11.93 11.98
N ALA A 97 13.90 -13.23 12.16
CA ALA A 97 14.99 -14.20 12.10
C ALA A 97 15.37 -14.39 10.63
N MET A 98 16.53 -13.87 10.24
CA MET A 98 17.24 -14.36 9.06
C MET A 98 17.52 -15.86 9.29
N GLY A 99 16.84 -16.74 8.57
CA GLY A 99 17.07 -18.17 8.67
C GLY A 99 16.00 -19.02 8.01
N ASP A 100 16.41 -19.63 6.89
CA ASP A 100 15.74 -20.65 6.08
C ASP A 100 14.73 -20.15 5.03
N SER A 101 15.08 -20.35 3.76
CA SER A 101 14.22 -20.13 2.59
C SER A 101 13.14 -21.22 2.53
N SER A 102 12.36 -21.37 3.59
CA SER A 102 11.17 -22.21 3.56
C SER A 102 10.14 -21.49 2.72
N THR A 103 9.86 -22.05 1.53
CA THR A 103 8.84 -21.52 0.65
C THR A 103 7.48 -21.57 1.36
N ASP A 104 6.75 -20.46 1.34
CA ASP A 104 5.45 -20.35 2.02
C ASP A 104 4.50 -21.46 1.54
N PRO A 105 4.05 -22.37 2.42
CA PRO A 105 3.27 -23.55 2.02
C PRO A 105 1.91 -23.17 1.42
N ARG A 106 1.39 -21.97 1.70
CA ARG A 106 0.13 -21.47 1.12
C ARG A 106 0.21 -21.36 -0.40
N LEU A 107 1.40 -21.14 -0.96
CA LEU A 107 1.63 -21.03 -2.41
C LEU A 107 1.28 -22.31 -3.19
N LEU A 108 1.32 -23.47 -2.54
CA LEU A 108 0.92 -24.74 -3.16
C LEU A 108 -0.54 -24.75 -3.62
N SER A 109 -1.37 -23.88 -3.05
CA SER A 109 -2.79 -23.75 -3.39
C SER A 109 -3.03 -22.97 -4.68
N ALA A 110 -2.02 -22.28 -5.22
CA ALA A 110 -2.13 -21.50 -6.47
C ALA A 110 -2.66 -22.32 -7.65
N LYS A 111 -2.34 -23.62 -7.71
CA LYS A 111 -2.81 -24.54 -8.76
C LYS A 111 -4.33 -24.67 -8.83
N ASN A 112 -5.04 -24.33 -7.75
CA ASN A 112 -6.50 -24.39 -7.67
C ASN A 112 -7.18 -23.14 -8.26
N TRP A 113 -6.41 -22.11 -8.61
CA TRP A 113 -6.90 -20.80 -9.02
C TRP A 113 -6.55 -20.42 -10.47
N THR A 114 -5.89 -21.33 -11.19
CA THR A 114 -5.53 -21.12 -12.59
C THR A 114 -5.62 -22.42 -13.38
N THR A 115 -6.04 -22.32 -14.64
CA THR A 115 -6.05 -23.42 -15.60
C THR A 115 -4.87 -23.36 -16.58
N VAL A 116 -4.00 -22.34 -16.48
CA VAL A 116 -2.91 -22.11 -17.44
C VAL A 116 -1.81 -23.16 -17.34
N THR A 117 -1.48 -23.59 -16.12
CA THR A 117 -0.51 -24.67 -15.87
C THR A 117 -0.84 -25.39 -14.58
N GLY A 118 -0.62 -26.72 -14.57
CA GLY A 118 -0.69 -27.56 -13.37
C GLY A 118 0.66 -27.73 -12.66
N ASP A 119 1.74 -27.14 -13.18
CA ASP A 119 3.08 -27.26 -12.59
C ASP A 119 3.20 -26.38 -11.34
N ILE A 120 3.07 -27.02 -10.18
CA ILE A 120 3.12 -26.38 -8.86
C ILE A 120 4.48 -25.69 -8.63
N ASN A 121 5.58 -26.27 -9.12
CA ASN A 121 6.91 -25.70 -8.89
C ASN A 121 7.06 -24.36 -9.60
N ILE A 122 6.52 -24.25 -10.83
CA ILE A 122 6.50 -22.99 -11.57
C ILE A 122 5.62 -21.96 -10.86
N LEU A 123 4.42 -22.34 -10.41
CA LEU A 123 3.52 -21.42 -9.71
C LEU A 123 4.14 -20.88 -8.42
N VAL A 124 4.78 -21.76 -7.66
CA VAL A 124 5.49 -21.41 -6.42
C VAL A 124 6.67 -20.48 -6.69
N ASP A 125 7.48 -20.76 -7.73
CA ASP A 125 8.59 -19.90 -8.15
C ASP A 125 8.10 -18.51 -8.57
N LEU A 126 7.03 -18.44 -9.37
CA LEU A 126 6.43 -17.18 -9.80
C LEU A 126 5.93 -16.36 -8.61
N PHE A 127 5.16 -16.93 -7.70
CA PHE A 127 4.67 -16.20 -6.52
C PHE A 127 5.80 -15.77 -5.58
N SER A 128 6.86 -16.57 -5.46
CA SER A 128 8.05 -16.21 -4.68
C SER A 128 8.78 -15.04 -5.32
N ALA A 129 8.94 -15.05 -6.65
CA ALA A 129 9.52 -13.94 -7.41
C ALA A 129 8.67 -12.67 -7.30
N TRP A 130 7.34 -12.78 -7.42
CA TRP A 130 6.43 -11.64 -7.23
C TRP A 130 6.53 -11.04 -5.82
N THR A 131 6.51 -11.88 -4.80
CA THR A 131 6.61 -11.45 -3.39
C THR A 131 7.89 -10.66 -3.17
N THR A 132 9.04 -11.19 -3.62
CA THR A 132 10.36 -10.61 -3.35
C THR A 132 10.71 -9.41 -4.22
N ARG A 133 10.09 -9.27 -5.40
CA ARG A 133 10.49 -8.27 -6.42
C ARG A 133 9.46 -7.19 -6.65
N GLU A 134 8.17 -7.50 -6.59
CA GLU A 134 7.12 -6.58 -7.02
C GLU A 134 6.25 -6.13 -5.85
N HIS A 135 5.81 -7.08 -5.01
CA HIS A 135 5.01 -6.77 -3.84
C HIS A 135 5.74 -5.77 -2.93
N SER A 136 7.05 -5.95 -2.71
CA SER A 136 7.92 -5.07 -1.90
C SER A 136 7.99 -3.61 -2.38
N TYR A 137 7.48 -3.28 -3.57
CA TYR A 137 7.50 -1.91 -4.09
C TYR A 137 6.09 -1.34 -4.27
N PHE A 138 5.15 -2.10 -4.83
CA PHE A 138 3.88 -1.55 -5.29
C PHE A 138 2.70 -1.80 -4.34
N HIS A 139 2.78 -2.81 -3.47
CA HIS A 139 1.81 -3.09 -2.39
C HIS A 139 0.32 -2.87 -2.74
N TYR A 140 -0.12 -3.29 -3.93
CA TYR A 140 -1.51 -3.07 -4.36
C TYR A 140 -2.54 -4.01 -3.73
N LEU A 141 -2.09 -4.90 -2.83
CA LEU A 141 -2.94 -5.77 -2.01
C LEU A 141 -2.21 -6.11 -0.70
N ASP A 142 -2.96 -6.56 0.31
CA ASP A 142 -2.40 -7.14 1.53
C ASP A 142 -2.05 -8.62 1.27
N ARG A 143 -0.74 -8.94 1.33
CA ARG A 143 -0.23 -10.26 0.94
C ARG A 143 -0.77 -11.38 1.84
N GLU A 144 -0.79 -11.16 3.15
CA GLU A 144 -1.22 -12.19 4.10
C GLU A 144 -2.70 -12.49 3.95
N ALA A 145 -3.53 -11.46 3.81
CA ALA A 145 -4.95 -11.64 3.55
C ALA A 145 -5.22 -12.42 2.25
N PHE A 146 -4.48 -12.09 1.18
CA PHE A 146 -4.55 -12.80 -0.09
C PHE A 146 -4.13 -14.27 0.04
N LEU A 147 -2.98 -14.56 0.66
CA LEU A 147 -2.45 -15.91 0.79
C LEU A 147 -3.33 -16.80 1.68
N ASP A 148 -3.88 -16.25 2.76
CA ASP A 148 -4.82 -16.96 3.64
C ASP A 148 -6.07 -17.39 2.87
N ASP A 149 -6.63 -16.50 2.06
CA ASP A 149 -7.82 -16.77 1.26
C ASP A 149 -7.51 -17.73 0.11
N MET A 150 -6.36 -17.57 -0.55
CA MET A 150 -5.89 -18.49 -1.58
C MET A 150 -5.74 -19.92 -1.04
N ALA A 151 -5.15 -20.08 0.15
CA ALA A 151 -4.97 -21.39 0.78
C ALA A 151 -6.28 -21.99 1.32
N SER A 152 -7.20 -21.13 1.78
CA SER A 152 -8.48 -21.57 2.34
C SER A 152 -9.58 -21.75 1.29
N GLY A 153 -9.33 -21.41 0.02
CA GLY A 153 -10.36 -21.40 -1.03
C GLY A 153 -11.44 -20.32 -0.84
N ARG A 154 -11.15 -19.27 -0.06
CA ARG A 154 -12.07 -18.14 0.14
C ARG A 154 -11.83 -17.08 -0.93
N THR A 155 -12.90 -16.36 -1.27
CA THR A 155 -12.89 -15.40 -2.39
C THR A 155 -13.01 -13.94 -1.95
N GLU A 156 -12.82 -13.64 -0.66
CA GLU A 156 -12.98 -12.28 -0.13
C GLU A 156 -11.77 -11.41 -0.51
N TYR A 157 -10.56 -11.99 -0.43
CA TYR A 157 -9.29 -11.34 -0.76
C TYR A 157 -8.49 -12.09 -1.85
N CYS A 158 -9.04 -13.17 -2.39
CA CYS A 158 -8.45 -13.94 -3.50
C CYS A 158 -9.50 -14.17 -4.60
N SER A 159 -9.06 -14.24 -5.85
CA SER A 159 -9.91 -14.64 -6.98
C SER A 159 -9.04 -15.24 -8.08
N GLU A 160 -9.63 -16.05 -8.97
CA GLU A 160 -8.92 -16.56 -10.14
C GLU A 160 -8.37 -15.42 -10.99
N LEU A 161 -9.17 -14.35 -11.17
CA LEU A 161 -8.76 -13.15 -11.89
C LEU A 161 -7.48 -12.53 -11.29
N LEU A 162 -7.49 -12.30 -9.98
CA LEU A 162 -6.36 -11.71 -9.27
C LEU A 162 -5.13 -12.63 -9.33
N VAL A 163 -5.29 -13.94 -9.12
CA VAL A 163 -4.20 -14.91 -9.19
C VAL A 163 -3.55 -14.92 -10.58
N ASN A 164 -4.35 -14.98 -11.65
CA ASN A 164 -3.81 -14.98 -13.01
C ASN A 164 -3.14 -13.64 -13.37
N ALA A 165 -3.67 -12.50 -12.90
CA ALA A 165 -3.03 -11.20 -13.07
C ALA A 165 -1.66 -11.15 -12.37
N LEU A 166 -1.59 -11.60 -11.12
CA LEU A 166 -0.35 -11.69 -10.34
C LEU A 166 0.69 -12.60 -11.01
N LEU A 167 0.27 -13.77 -11.49
CA LEU A 167 1.14 -14.72 -12.19
C LEU A 167 1.65 -14.15 -13.52
N ALA A 168 0.81 -13.41 -14.27
CA ALA A 168 1.27 -12.69 -15.46
C ALA A 168 2.35 -11.65 -15.12
N SER A 169 2.17 -10.90 -14.02
CA SER A 169 3.16 -9.92 -13.56
C SER A 169 4.46 -10.57 -13.09
N ALA A 170 4.35 -11.69 -12.35
CA ALA A 170 5.45 -12.47 -11.82
C ALA A 170 6.39 -13.02 -12.89
N CYS A 171 5.85 -13.37 -14.07
CA CYS A 171 6.63 -13.92 -15.18
C CYS A 171 7.77 -12.98 -15.62
N PHE A 172 7.63 -11.67 -15.42
CA PHE A 172 8.70 -10.71 -15.69
C PHE A 172 9.92 -10.87 -14.76
N HIS A 173 9.69 -11.36 -13.54
CA HIS A 173 10.68 -11.42 -12.47
C HIS A 173 11.33 -12.79 -12.27
N SER A 174 10.75 -13.86 -12.82
CA SER A 174 11.25 -15.22 -12.68
C SER A 174 12.22 -15.60 -13.81
N ASP A 175 13.31 -16.29 -13.43
CA ASP A 175 14.27 -16.86 -14.36
C ASP A 175 13.80 -18.19 -14.98
N ALA A 176 12.78 -18.83 -14.40
CA ALA A 176 12.13 -19.98 -15.02
C ALA A 176 11.42 -19.60 -16.34
N VAL A 177 11.04 -18.33 -16.50
CA VAL A 177 10.39 -17.81 -17.71
C VAL A 177 11.43 -17.41 -18.75
N LYS A 178 11.83 -18.38 -19.57
CA LYS A 178 12.89 -18.22 -20.57
C LYS A 178 12.57 -17.24 -21.70
N ASP A 179 11.29 -16.96 -21.95
CA ASP A 179 10.84 -16.11 -23.05
C ASP A 179 10.27 -14.76 -22.59
N ARG A 180 10.61 -14.31 -21.37
CA ARG A 180 10.18 -13.02 -20.79
C ARG A 180 10.45 -11.79 -21.67
N GLN A 181 11.42 -11.87 -22.60
CA GLN A 181 11.76 -10.81 -23.56
C GLN A 181 10.85 -10.77 -24.81
N LYS A 182 9.99 -11.77 -25.01
CA LYS A 182 9.04 -11.86 -26.12
C LYS A 182 7.60 -11.91 -25.59
N PRO A 183 7.15 -10.87 -24.88
CA PRO A 183 5.78 -10.83 -24.39
C PRO A 183 4.79 -10.89 -25.56
N PHE A 184 3.63 -11.50 -25.33
CA PHE A 184 2.55 -11.64 -26.31
C PHE A 184 2.83 -12.58 -27.49
N SER A 185 3.90 -13.38 -27.45
CA SER A 185 3.99 -14.58 -28.28
C SER A 185 2.93 -15.60 -27.80
N GLU A 186 2.38 -16.41 -28.73
CA GLU A 186 1.35 -17.40 -28.38
C GLU A 186 1.82 -18.43 -27.36
N THR A 187 3.13 -18.66 -27.29
CA THR A 187 3.76 -19.65 -26.42
C THR A 187 4.24 -19.08 -25.09
N SER A 188 4.27 -17.75 -24.91
CA SER A 188 4.81 -17.17 -23.68
C SER A 188 3.85 -17.35 -22.51
N MET A 189 4.41 -17.79 -21.39
CA MET A 189 3.68 -18.01 -20.16
C MET A 189 3.04 -16.72 -19.64
N THR A 190 3.73 -15.58 -19.79
CA THR A 190 3.17 -14.26 -19.52
C THR A 190 1.89 -14.02 -20.33
N THR A 191 1.91 -14.35 -21.63
CA THR A 191 0.76 -14.19 -22.53
C THR A 191 -0.39 -15.09 -22.10
N MET A 192 -0.11 -16.33 -21.72
CA MET A 192 -1.15 -17.28 -21.31
C MET A 192 -1.86 -16.81 -20.04
N PHE A 193 -1.11 -16.43 -19.00
CA PHE A 193 -1.69 -15.87 -17.78
C PHE A 193 -2.43 -14.56 -18.03
N TYR A 194 -1.88 -13.66 -18.85
CA TYR A 194 -2.55 -12.41 -19.20
C TYR A 194 -3.86 -12.65 -19.96
N LYS A 195 -3.88 -13.58 -20.93
CA LYS A 195 -5.09 -13.94 -21.68
C LYS A 195 -6.16 -14.51 -20.75
N GLU A 196 -5.77 -15.35 -19.80
CA GLU A 196 -6.71 -15.92 -18.84
C GLU A 196 -7.25 -14.86 -17.86
N ALA A 197 -6.38 -14.01 -17.32
CA ALA A 197 -6.80 -12.87 -16.50
C ALA A 197 -7.75 -11.94 -17.28
N ARG A 198 -7.47 -11.67 -18.56
CA ARG A 198 -8.35 -10.86 -19.41
C ARG A 198 -9.71 -11.54 -19.63
N ARG A 199 -9.73 -12.83 -19.91
CA ARG A 199 -10.97 -13.61 -20.07
C ARG A 199 -11.83 -13.54 -18.80
N LEU A 200 -11.22 -13.69 -17.63
CA LEU A 200 -11.91 -13.60 -16.33
C LEU A 200 -12.39 -12.17 -16.04
N TRP A 201 -11.58 -11.16 -16.37
CA TRP A 201 -11.94 -9.74 -16.25
C TRP A 201 -13.22 -9.41 -17.01
N ASP A 202 -13.29 -9.85 -18.27
CA ASP A 202 -14.44 -9.64 -19.14
C ASP A 202 -15.66 -10.46 -18.66
N LEU A 203 -15.46 -11.66 -18.08
CA LEU A 203 -16.54 -12.48 -17.49
C LEU A 203 -17.16 -11.85 -16.21
N GLU A 204 -16.35 -11.09 -15.47
CA GLU A 204 -16.79 -10.38 -14.27
C GLU A 204 -17.37 -8.99 -14.57
N GLU A 205 -17.68 -8.66 -15.82
CA GLU A 205 -18.29 -7.37 -16.18
C GLU A 205 -19.52 -7.05 -15.30
N GLY A 206 -19.58 -5.82 -14.79
CA GLY A 206 -20.62 -5.36 -13.87
C GLY A 206 -20.55 -5.89 -12.43
N LYS A 207 -19.57 -6.75 -12.09
CA LYS A 207 -19.35 -7.24 -10.73
C LYS A 207 -18.16 -6.54 -10.08
N ASP A 208 -18.46 -5.59 -9.21
CA ASP A 208 -17.45 -4.83 -8.51
C ASP A 208 -17.01 -5.56 -7.24
N SER A 209 -15.71 -5.79 -7.12
CA SER A 209 -15.11 -6.45 -5.97
C SER A 209 -13.72 -5.87 -5.70
N LEU A 210 -13.26 -6.04 -4.46
CA LEU A 210 -11.92 -5.60 -4.07
C LEU A 210 -10.83 -6.32 -4.88
N THR A 211 -10.99 -7.62 -5.11
CA THR A 211 -10.05 -8.45 -5.88
C THR A 211 -10.01 -8.05 -7.35
N LYS A 212 -11.15 -7.66 -7.95
CA LYS A 212 -11.19 -7.14 -9.33
C LYS A 212 -10.46 -5.80 -9.44
N LEU A 213 -10.65 -4.90 -8.47
CA LEU A 213 -9.89 -3.65 -8.42
C LEU A 213 -8.39 -3.90 -8.36
N GLN A 214 -7.94 -4.76 -7.44
CA GLN A 214 -6.53 -5.13 -7.27
C GLN A 214 -5.97 -5.77 -8.56
N ALA A 215 -6.76 -6.62 -9.22
CA ALA A 215 -6.39 -7.20 -10.52
C ALA A 215 -6.27 -6.12 -11.61
N GLY A 216 -7.11 -5.09 -11.59
CA GLY A 216 -7.03 -3.96 -12.53
C GLY A 216 -5.73 -3.18 -12.39
N LEU A 217 -5.30 -2.91 -11.16
CA LEU A 217 -3.99 -2.30 -10.88
C LEU A 217 -2.83 -3.20 -11.34
N CYS A 218 -2.94 -4.50 -11.09
CA CYS A 218 -1.94 -5.46 -11.54
C CYS A 218 -1.87 -5.53 -13.09
N LEU A 219 -3.00 -5.59 -13.79
CA LEU A 219 -3.05 -5.61 -15.26
C LEU A 219 -2.56 -4.30 -15.89
N PHE A 220 -2.84 -3.15 -15.26
CA PHE A 220 -2.23 -1.88 -15.63
C PHE A 220 -0.70 -1.97 -15.60
N MET A 221 -0.15 -2.51 -14.51
CA MET A 221 1.30 -2.71 -14.35
C MET A 221 1.90 -3.68 -15.37
N VAL A 222 1.25 -4.84 -15.58
CA VAL A 222 1.69 -5.83 -16.60
C VAL A 222 1.80 -5.16 -17.96
N LEU A 223 0.78 -4.40 -18.37
CA LEU A 223 0.77 -3.75 -19.68
C LEU A 223 1.76 -2.60 -19.78
N GLY A 224 1.99 -1.85 -18.69
CA GLY A 224 3.01 -0.82 -18.62
C GLY A 224 4.43 -1.37 -18.81
N LYS A 225 4.76 -2.51 -18.18
CA LYS A 225 6.07 -3.21 -18.34
C LYS A 225 6.40 -3.52 -19.81
N TYR A 226 5.39 -3.64 -20.67
CA TYR A 226 5.54 -3.98 -22.08
C TYR A 226 5.14 -2.86 -23.05
N GLY A 227 5.06 -1.62 -22.57
CA GLY A 227 4.78 -0.42 -23.38
C GLY A 227 3.39 -0.44 -24.02
N ARG A 228 2.41 -1.05 -23.35
CA ARG A 228 0.99 -1.08 -23.75
C ARG A 228 0.16 -0.14 -22.87
N ASP A 229 0.74 1.01 -22.51
CA ASP A 229 0.20 1.95 -21.51
C ASP A 229 -1.22 2.39 -21.84
N LYS A 230 -1.54 2.65 -23.11
CA LYS A 230 -2.89 3.03 -23.53
C LYS A 230 -3.95 1.98 -23.19
N VAL A 231 -3.63 0.71 -23.38
CA VAL A 231 -4.54 -0.40 -23.05
C VAL A 231 -4.56 -0.60 -21.54
N GLY A 232 -3.38 -0.58 -20.90
CA GLY A 232 -3.25 -0.67 -19.45
C GLY A 232 -4.08 0.37 -18.72
N HIS A 233 -4.08 1.61 -19.20
CA HIS A 233 -4.79 2.72 -18.57
C HIS A 233 -6.30 2.48 -18.47
N THR A 234 -6.89 1.71 -19.38
CA THR A 234 -8.32 1.34 -19.28
C THR A 234 -8.63 0.51 -18.03
N PHE A 235 -7.71 -0.36 -17.60
CA PHE A 235 -7.84 -1.12 -16.36
C PHE A 235 -7.69 -0.23 -15.13
N LEU A 236 -6.77 0.74 -15.17
CA LEU A 236 -6.60 1.71 -14.09
C LEU A 236 -7.86 2.58 -13.91
N LEU A 237 -8.44 3.08 -15.01
CA LEU A 237 -9.68 3.87 -14.96
C LEU A 237 -10.83 3.06 -14.35
N GLU A 238 -10.94 1.79 -14.73
CA GLU A 238 -11.97 0.91 -14.17
C GLU A 238 -11.70 0.58 -12.70
N ALA A 239 -10.45 0.34 -12.30
CA ALA A 239 -10.08 0.19 -10.89
C ALA A 239 -10.43 1.45 -10.06
N CYS A 240 -10.26 2.64 -10.63
CA CYS A 240 -10.69 3.89 -10.01
C CYS A 240 -12.21 3.96 -9.84
N ARG A 241 -12.98 3.53 -10.86
CA ARG A 241 -14.44 3.45 -10.77
C ARG A 241 -14.86 2.50 -9.65
N ILE A 242 -14.36 1.26 -9.67
CA ILE A 242 -14.64 0.24 -8.65
C ILE A 242 -14.27 0.76 -7.25
N GLY A 243 -13.12 1.43 -7.11
CA GLY A 243 -12.68 1.97 -5.81
C GLY A 243 -13.61 3.04 -5.24
N ARG A 244 -14.20 3.88 -6.10
CA ARG A 244 -15.23 4.84 -5.69
C ARG A 244 -16.53 4.14 -5.29
N ASP A 245 -16.97 3.16 -6.08
CA ASP A 245 -18.23 2.45 -5.86
C ASP A 245 -18.18 1.57 -4.60
N LEU A 246 -17.02 0.99 -4.29
CA LEU A 246 -16.74 0.30 -3.02
C LEU A 246 -16.52 1.26 -1.84
N GLY A 247 -16.48 2.58 -2.08
CA GLY A 247 -16.25 3.57 -1.04
C GLY A 247 -14.89 3.43 -0.35
N LEU A 248 -13.82 3.08 -1.08
CA LEU A 248 -12.47 2.87 -0.51
C LEU A 248 -11.90 4.07 0.26
N PHE A 249 -12.39 5.28 -0.01
CA PHE A 249 -11.93 6.52 0.63
C PHE A 249 -12.94 7.13 1.61
N GLN A 250 -14.11 6.51 1.81
CA GLN A 250 -15.15 7.03 2.70
C GLN A 250 -14.84 6.71 4.17
N SER A 251 -15.16 7.60 5.10
CA SER A 251 -15.12 7.27 6.54
C SER A 251 -16.30 6.35 6.87
N GLN A 252 -16.04 5.16 7.41
CA GLN A 252 -17.14 4.24 7.76
C GLN A 252 -17.99 4.83 8.91
N PRO A 253 -19.34 4.81 8.80
CA PRO A 253 -20.21 5.17 9.90
C PRO A 253 -20.09 4.16 11.05
N LEU A 254 -20.10 4.63 12.31
CA LEU A 254 -20.05 3.77 13.51
C LEU A 254 -21.10 2.64 13.50
N GLU A 255 -22.22 2.79 12.79
CA GLU A 255 -23.32 1.83 12.76
C GLU A 255 -23.13 0.63 11.81
N ALA A 256 -22.17 0.67 10.87
CA ALA A 256 -21.84 -0.50 10.05
C ALA A 256 -20.94 -1.51 10.79
N SER A 257 -20.43 -1.15 11.97
CA SER A 257 -19.48 -1.94 12.76
C SER A 257 -20.12 -3.11 13.53
N TRP A 258 -21.46 -3.15 13.67
CA TRP A 258 -22.14 -4.06 14.58
C TRP A 258 -22.38 -5.48 14.02
N SER A 259 -22.11 -5.73 12.74
CA SER A 259 -22.39 -7.01 12.09
C SER A 259 -21.18 -7.93 11.88
N ARG A 260 -19.95 -7.44 12.09
CA ARG A 260 -18.71 -8.22 11.91
C ARG A 260 -17.99 -8.39 13.23
N SER A 261 -17.27 -9.51 13.38
CA SER A 261 -16.31 -9.65 14.48
C SER A 261 -15.28 -8.52 14.39
N SER A 262 -14.79 -8.05 15.54
CA SER A 262 -13.78 -6.97 15.58
C SER A 262 -12.53 -7.30 14.76
N GLU A 263 -12.13 -8.58 14.72
CA GLU A 263 -10.97 -9.03 13.95
C GLU A 263 -11.23 -8.98 12.43
N THR A 264 -12.40 -9.46 11.98
CA THR A 264 -12.78 -9.38 10.55
C THR A 264 -12.89 -7.94 10.09
N GLN A 265 -13.40 -7.06 10.95
CA GLN A 265 -13.50 -5.64 10.68
C GLN A 265 -12.11 -5.00 10.53
N ARG A 266 -11.19 -5.25 11.48
CA ARG A 266 -9.81 -4.75 11.40
C ARG A 266 -9.07 -5.28 10.18
N LYS A 267 -9.22 -6.57 9.86
CA LYS A 267 -8.63 -7.18 8.65
C LYS A 267 -9.12 -6.44 7.40
N TRP A 268 -10.44 -6.27 7.25
CA TRP A 268 -11.01 -5.51 6.14
C TRP A 268 -10.47 -4.08 6.05
N GLU A 269 -10.41 -3.36 7.17
CA GLU A 269 -9.90 -1.99 7.21
C GLU A 269 -8.45 -1.90 6.73
N ASN A 270 -7.60 -2.84 7.14
CA ASN A 270 -6.21 -2.94 6.69
C ASN A 270 -6.12 -3.19 5.18
N VAL A 271 -6.78 -4.24 4.67
CA VAL A 271 -6.72 -4.57 3.23
C VAL A 271 -7.28 -3.43 2.39
N ARG A 272 -8.37 -2.81 2.84
CA ARG A 272 -8.98 -1.63 2.23
C ARG A 272 -8.01 -0.46 2.18
N ALA A 273 -7.35 -0.15 3.30
CA ALA A 273 -6.40 0.96 3.39
C ALA A 273 -5.19 0.76 2.46
N VAL A 274 -4.63 -0.46 2.43
CA VAL A 274 -3.55 -0.84 1.51
C VAL A 274 -3.97 -0.63 0.06
N THR A 275 -5.14 -1.16 -0.31
CA THR A 275 -5.66 -1.05 -1.67
C THR A 275 -5.95 0.41 -2.06
N ALA A 276 -6.53 1.19 -1.15
CA ALA A 276 -6.82 2.61 -1.36
C ALA A 276 -5.53 3.43 -1.54
N TRP A 277 -4.50 3.16 -0.73
CA TRP A 277 -3.19 3.80 -0.84
C TRP A 277 -2.54 3.48 -2.19
N ALA A 278 -2.53 2.22 -2.60
CA ALA A 278 -1.98 1.84 -3.90
C ALA A 278 -2.73 2.50 -5.05
N LEU A 279 -4.07 2.45 -5.05
CA LEU A 279 -4.91 3.10 -6.07
C LEU A 279 -4.61 4.60 -6.19
N PHE A 280 -4.42 5.30 -5.06
CA PHE A 280 -4.02 6.70 -5.06
C PHE A 280 -2.64 6.93 -5.70
N ASN A 281 -1.64 6.10 -5.38
CA ASN A 281 -0.29 6.23 -5.95
C ASN A 281 -0.27 6.00 -7.46
N PHE A 282 -1.09 5.09 -7.98
CA PHE A 282 -1.17 4.84 -9.43
C PHE A 282 -1.84 5.97 -10.23
N GLN A 283 -2.49 6.93 -9.56
CA GLN A 283 -3.13 8.08 -10.21
C GLN A 283 -2.20 9.30 -10.36
N MET A 284 -1.09 9.36 -9.61
CA MET A 284 -0.15 10.48 -9.61
C MET A 284 0.94 10.32 -10.67
#